data_AF-A0ABD2PUF4-F1
#
_entry.id   AF-A0ABD2PUF4-F1
#
_cell.length_a   1.000
_cell.length_b   1.000
_cell.length_c   1.000
_cell.angle_alpha   90.00
_cell.angle_beta   90.00
_cell.angle_gamma   90.00
#
_symmetry.space_group_name_H-M   'P 1'
#
loop_
_entity.id
_entity.type
_entity.pdbx_description
1 polymer ?
#
loop_
_entity_poly.entity_id
_entity_poly.type
_entity_poly.pdbx_seq_one_letter_code
_entity_poly.pdbx_strand_id
1 'polypeptide(L)'
;LININNPDLVLFVGEALVGNEAVDQLTKFNQSLADHSQSDRPRGIDGIVLTKFDTIDDKVGAAISMAYISGQPIVFVGTGQTYTDLRQLSINSVVKAVMK
;
A
#
# COMPACT_ATOMS: atom_id res chain seq x y z
N LEU A 1 13.15 4.28 -14.58
CA LEU A 1 11.94 5.10 -14.88
C LEU A 1 11.59 6.04 -13.74
N ILE A 2 11.33 5.56 -12.52
CA ILE A 2 11.01 6.42 -11.36
C ILE A 2 12.14 7.42 -11.07
N ASN A 3 13.40 6.95 -11.01
CA ASN A 3 14.55 7.84 -10.80
C ASN A 3 14.75 8.89 -11.92
N ILE A 4 14.39 8.55 -13.17
CA ILE A 4 14.59 9.45 -14.33
C ILE A 4 13.51 10.54 -14.37
N ASN A 5 12.26 10.18 -14.07
CA ASN A 5 11.12 11.09 -14.19
C ASN A 5 10.87 11.91 -12.93
N ASN A 6 11.51 11.57 -11.81
CA ASN A 6 11.37 12.23 -10.51
C ASN A 6 9.90 12.61 -10.18
N PRO A 7 8.99 11.62 -10.08
CA PRO A 7 7.59 11.88 -9.82
C PRO A 7 7.39 12.53 -8.45
N ASP A 8 6.35 13.34 -8.33
CA ASP A 8 5.96 13.96 -7.05
C ASP A 8 5.52 12.93 -6.01
N LEU A 9 4.89 11.83 -6.46
CA LEU A 9 4.34 10.78 -5.61
C LEU A 9 4.54 9.39 -6.23
N VAL A 10 5.07 8.45 -5.44
CA VAL A 10 5.19 7.03 -5.80
C VAL A 10 4.19 6.23 -4.97
N LEU A 11 3.13 5.75 -5.63
CA LEU A 11 2.12 4.90 -5.00
C LEU A 11 2.37 3.42 -5.31
N PHE A 12 2.45 2.62 -4.25
CA PHE A 12 2.47 1.17 -4.36
C PHE A 12 1.04 0.63 -4.43
N VAL A 13 0.74 -0.19 -5.43
CA VAL A 13 -0.57 -0.82 -5.59
C VAL A 13 -0.49 -2.27 -5.14
N GLY A 14 -1.16 -2.59 -4.04
CA GLY A 14 -1.21 -3.94 -3.48
C GLY A 14 -2.64 -4.49 -3.51
N GLU A 15 -2.77 -5.80 -3.61
CA GLU A 15 -4.07 -6.47 -3.43
C GLU A 15 -4.25 -6.84 -1.96
N ALA A 16 -5.44 -6.61 -1.43
CA ALA A 16 -5.72 -6.86 -0.02
C ALA A 16 -5.82 -8.36 0.33
N LEU A 17 -5.92 -9.22 -0.70
CA LEU A 17 -5.84 -10.68 -0.59
C LEU A 17 -4.42 -11.19 -0.30
N VAL A 18 -3.41 -10.39 -0.65
CA VAL A 18 -2.01 -10.77 -0.47
C VAL A 18 -1.67 -10.52 1.00
N GLY A 19 -1.53 -11.61 1.76
CA GLY A 19 -1.24 -11.58 3.18
C GLY A 19 0.20 -11.18 3.48
N ASN A 20 1.00 -12.10 4.00
CA ASN A 20 2.39 -11.82 4.37
C ASN A 20 3.30 -11.51 3.17
N GLU A 21 2.95 -11.99 1.97
CA GLU A 21 3.72 -11.71 0.76
C GLU A 21 3.68 -10.22 0.36
N ALA A 22 2.64 -9.48 0.75
CA ALA A 22 2.52 -8.08 0.38
C ALA A 22 3.60 -7.24 1.07
N VAL A 23 3.97 -7.64 2.29
CA VAL A 23 5.06 -7.04 3.06
C VAL A 23 6.41 -7.23 2.35
N ASP A 24 6.66 -8.45 1.86
CA ASP A 24 7.91 -8.77 1.17
C ASP A 24 8.01 -8.04 -0.17
N GLN A 25 6.90 -7.98 -0.93
CA GLN A 25 6.83 -7.19 -2.17
C GLN A 25 7.11 -5.70 -1.91
N LEU A 26 6.48 -5.13 -0.90
CA LEU A 26 6.65 -3.73 -0.52
C LEU A 26 8.09 -3.43 -0.10
N THR A 27 8.69 -4.31 0.69
CA THR A 27 10.09 -4.19 1.16
C THR A 27 11.06 -4.27 -0.01
N LYS A 28 10.92 -5.28 -0.88
CA LYS A 28 11.77 -5.47 -2.06
C LYS A 28 11.61 -4.32 -3.07
N PHE A 29 10.39 -3.81 -3.24
CA PHE A 29 10.16 -2.67 -4.11
C PHE A 29 10.86 -1.42 -3.59
N ASN A 30 10.72 -1.12 -2.30
CA ASN A 30 11.37 0.03 -1.67
C ASN A 30 12.90 -0.12 -1.69
N GLN A 31 13.43 -1.33 -1.44
CA GLN A 31 14.85 -1.63 -1.55
C GLN A 31 15.37 -1.42 -2.99
N SER A 32 14.64 -1.92 -3.99
CA SER A 32 15.01 -1.75 -5.40
C SER A 32 15.04 -0.28 -5.81
N LEU A 33 14.10 0.54 -5.30
CA LEU A 33 14.13 1.99 -5.51
C LEU A 33 15.38 2.64 -4.89
N ALA A 34 15.81 2.17 -3.73
CA ALA A 34 17.01 2.66 -3.08
C ALA A 34 18.29 2.23 -3.82
N ASP A 35 18.42 0.95 -4.15
CA ASP A 35 19.61 0.37 -4.78
C ASP A 35 19.90 0.97 -6.16
N HIS A 36 18.84 1.32 -6.91
CA HIS A 36 18.95 1.88 -8.26
C HIS A 36 18.80 3.40 -8.29
N SER A 37 18.72 4.06 -7.13
CA SER A 37 18.80 5.51 -7.06
C SER A 37 20.25 5.96 -7.08
N GLN A 38 20.57 6.94 -7.91
CA GLN A 38 21.88 7.60 -7.92
C GLN A 38 21.91 8.86 -7.04
N SER A 39 20.87 9.06 -6.23
CA SER A 39 20.72 10.21 -5.32
C SER A 39 21.22 9.84 -3.92
N ASP A 40 21.88 10.79 -3.24
CA ASP A 40 22.27 10.66 -1.82
C ASP A 40 21.07 10.43 -0.89
N ARG A 41 19.87 10.84 -1.34
CA ARG A 41 18.60 10.52 -0.70
C ARG A 41 17.74 9.75 -1.68
N PRO A 42 17.78 8.40 -1.63
CA PRO A 42 16.91 7.58 -2.46
C PRO A 42 15.44 7.85 -2.13
N ARG A 43 14.63 8.03 -3.17
CA ARG A 43 13.18 8.15 -3.02
C ARG A 43 12.58 6.76 -2.84
N GLY A 44 11.76 6.61 -1.80
CA GLY A 44 11.00 5.40 -1.54
C GLY A 44 9.56 5.48 -2.06
N ILE A 45 8.74 4.56 -1.57
CA ILE A 45 7.29 4.60 -1.72
C ILE A 45 6.74 5.70 -0.81
N ASP A 46 5.81 6.53 -1.31
CA ASP A 46 5.18 7.62 -0.55
C ASP A 46 3.79 7.25 0.00
N GLY A 47 3.15 6.22 -0.57
CA GLY A 47 1.83 5.79 -0.16
C GLY A 47 1.39 4.48 -0.80
N ILE A 48 0.31 3.91 -0.26
CA ILE A 48 -0.21 2.61 -0.68
C ILE A 48 -1.65 2.76 -1.17
N VAL A 49 -1.96 2.09 -2.27
CA VAL A 49 -3.32 1.86 -2.76
C VAL A 49 -3.63 0.38 -2.60
N LEU A 50 -4.62 0.07 -1.78
CA LEU A 50 -5.10 -1.30 -1.61
C LEU A 50 -6.26 -1.56 -2.57
N THR A 51 -6.24 -2.69 -3.24
CA THR A 51 -7.28 -3.11 -4.18
C THR A 51 -7.94 -4.40 -3.73
N LYS A 52 -9.11 -4.74 -4.30
CA LYS A 52 -9.89 -5.94 -3.98
C LYS A 52 -10.30 -6.05 -2.51
N PHE A 53 -10.50 -4.91 -1.83
CA PHE A 53 -10.87 -4.87 -0.42
C PHE A 53 -12.32 -5.37 -0.19
N ASP A 54 -13.14 -5.40 -1.24
CA ASP A 54 -14.47 -6.03 -1.25
C ASP A 54 -14.42 -7.56 -1.15
N THR A 55 -13.26 -8.17 -1.42
CA THR A 55 -13.11 -9.64 -1.39
C THR A 55 -12.59 -10.17 -0.05
N ILE A 56 -12.34 -9.29 0.92
CA ILE A 56 -11.82 -9.62 2.25
C ILE A 56 -12.76 -9.09 3.32
N ASP A 57 -13.70 -9.94 3.75
CA ASP A 57 -14.67 -9.56 4.78
C ASP A 57 -14.00 -9.23 6.13
N ASP A 58 -13.09 -10.08 6.63
CA ASP A 58 -12.48 -9.95 7.97
C ASP A 58 -10.93 -9.93 7.96
N LYS A 59 -10.29 -10.00 6.79
CA LYS A 59 -8.81 -10.11 6.67
C LYS A 59 -8.11 -8.75 6.51
N VAL A 60 -8.54 -7.76 7.28
CA VAL A 60 -7.95 -6.39 7.25
C VAL A 60 -6.50 -6.36 7.76
N GLY A 61 -6.03 -7.45 8.40
CA GLY A 61 -4.67 -7.55 8.94
C GLY A 61 -3.55 -7.29 7.93
N ALA A 62 -3.72 -7.66 6.65
CA ALA A 62 -2.72 -7.40 5.62
C ALA A 62 -2.49 -5.91 5.37
N ALA A 63 -3.57 -5.12 5.36
CA ALA A 63 -3.52 -3.67 5.22
C ALA A 63 -2.72 -3.01 6.36
N ILE A 64 -2.98 -3.47 7.60
CA ILE A 64 -2.28 -2.97 8.79
C ILE A 64 -0.80 -3.35 8.73
N SER A 65 -0.48 -4.60 8.39
CA SER A 65 0.91 -5.05 8.28
C SER A 65 1.69 -4.24 7.24
N MET A 66 1.10 -3.95 6.07
CA MET A 66 1.74 -3.13 5.05
C MET A 66 2.00 -1.70 5.53
N ALA A 67 1.00 -1.05 6.15
CA ALA A 67 1.15 0.29 6.68
C ALA A 67 2.18 0.35 7.82
N TYR A 68 2.17 -0.65 8.71
CA TYR A 68 3.10 -0.74 9.84
C TYR A 68 4.55 -0.94 9.39
N ILE A 69 4.79 -1.84 8.44
CA ILE A 69 6.15 -2.22 8.03
C ILE A 69 6.76 -1.19 7.09
N SER A 70 5.99 -0.62 6.16
CA SER A 70 6.51 0.46 5.31
C SER A 70 6.59 1.82 6.01
N GLY A 71 5.79 2.02 7.05
CA GLY A 71 5.57 3.35 7.63
C GLY A 71 4.82 4.31 6.70
N GLN A 72 4.31 3.83 5.55
CA GLN A 72 3.63 4.65 4.56
C GLN A 72 2.10 4.54 4.70
N PRO A 73 1.37 5.66 4.49
CA PRO A 73 -0.07 5.67 4.63
C PRO A 73 -0.77 4.93 3.48
N ILE A 74 -1.88 4.27 3.79
CA ILE A 74 -2.83 3.79 2.78
C ILE A 74 -3.69 4.99 2.35
N VAL A 75 -3.50 5.43 1.12
CA VAL A 75 -4.16 6.61 0.55
C VAL A 75 -5.55 6.27 0.04
N PHE A 76 -5.69 5.12 -0.63
CA PHE A 76 -6.95 4.66 -1.21
C PHE A 76 -7.15 3.16 -1.05
N VAL A 77 -8.43 2.78 -1.07
CA VAL A 77 -8.92 1.41 -0.99
C VAL A 77 -9.95 1.18 -2.09
N GLY A 78 -9.68 0.25 -2.99
CA GLY A 78 -10.60 -0.23 -4.01
C GLY A 78 -11.50 -1.30 -3.42
N THR A 79 -12.81 -1.04 -3.40
CA THR A 79 -13.88 -1.90 -2.88
C THR A 79 -14.77 -2.44 -4.00
N GLY A 80 -14.21 -2.69 -5.18
CA GLY A 80 -14.95 -3.14 -6.34
C GLY A 80 -14.21 -2.89 -7.66
N GLN A 81 -14.94 -3.03 -8.77
CA GLN A 81 -14.37 -2.99 -10.14
C GLN A 81 -14.73 -1.71 -10.90
N THR A 82 -15.60 -0.86 -10.36
CA THR A 82 -16.05 0.37 -11.02
C THR A 82 -15.32 1.60 -10.50
N TYR A 83 -15.37 2.71 -11.25
CA TYR A 83 -14.73 3.97 -10.83
C TYR A 83 -15.27 4.54 -9.51
N THR A 84 -16.51 4.21 -9.15
CA THR A 84 -17.13 4.64 -7.88
C THR A 84 -16.67 3.82 -6.68
N ASP A 85 -15.93 2.74 -6.90
CA ASP A 85 -15.51 1.80 -5.84
C ASP A 85 -14.15 2.18 -5.23
N LEU A 86 -13.66 3.39 -5.48
CA LEU A 86 -12.46 3.91 -4.82
C LEU A 86 -12.83 4.74 -3.60
N ARG A 87 -12.39 4.30 -2.41
CA ARG A 87 -12.70 4.95 -1.13
C ARG A 87 -11.43 5.31 -0.37
N GLN A 88 -11.54 6.26 0.56
CA GLN A 88 -10.49 6.50 1.55
C GLN A 88 -10.58 5.47 2.69
N LEU A 89 -9.42 5.11 3.26
CA LEU A 89 -9.37 4.20 4.39
C LEU A 89 -9.92 4.87 5.66
N SER A 90 -11.00 4.32 6.22
CA SER A 90 -11.50 4.72 7.54
C SER A 90 -10.79 3.94 8.64
N ILE A 91 -9.90 4.61 9.37
CA ILE A 91 -9.14 4.03 10.50
C ILE A 91 -10.09 3.41 11.54
N ASN A 92 -11.18 4.11 11.87
CA ASN A 92 -12.16 3.64 12.84
C ASN A 92 -12.83 2.32 12.41
N SER A 93 -13.12 2.19 11.11
CA SER A 93 -13.71 0.97 10.57
C SER A 93 -12.73 -0.19 10.60
N VAL A 94 -11.46 0.07 10.27
CA VAL A 94 -10.37 -0.92 10.30
C VAL A 94 -10.12 -1.43 11.72
N VAL A 95 -9.97 -0.54 12.69
CA VAL A 95 -9.73 -0.90 14.09
C VAL A 95 -10.90 -1.73 14.63
N LYS A 96 -12.13 -1.35 14.30
CA LYS A 96 -13.33 -2.10 14.70
C LYS A 96 -13.40 -3.48 14.08
N ALA A 97 -12.94 -3.67 12.84
CA ALA A 97 -12.91 -4.97 12.17
C ALA A 97 -11.89 -5.92 12.81
N VAL A 98 -10.77 -5.41 13.32
CA VAL A 98 -9.71 -6.23 13.94
C VAL A 98 -9.96 -6.53 15.42
N MET A 99 -10.67 -5.65 16.14
CA MET A 99 -10.97 -5.79 17.57
C MET A 99 -12.25 -6.59 17.88
N LYS A 100 -12.88 -7.19 16.86
CA LYS A 100 -14.13 -7.95 16.99
C LYS A 100 -13.85 -9.45 16.91
#